data_AF-A0A5M8Q7K2-F1
#
_entry.id   AF-A0A5M8Q7K2-F1
#
_cell.length_a   1.000
_cell.length_b   1.000
_cell.length_c   1.000
_cell.angle_alpha   90.00
_cell.angle_beta   90.00
_cell.angle_gamma   90.00
#
_symmetry.space_group_name_H-M   'P 1'
#
loop_
_entity.id
_entity.type
_entity.pdbx_description
1 polymer ?
#
loop_
_entity_poly.entity_id
_entity_poly.type
_entity_poly.pdbx_seq_one_letter_code
_entity_poly.pdbx_strand_id
1 'polypeptide(L)'
;MTVQKNLLAQVMSSDTLTQTADAANDSEGTSMYIFWVLFALAVALIWLLVSRKKKVADANIAIVKNKASASPVAQNVPPTLPPAEKVIRQNPTSSSNTLHIGISNPTPSPAPTMVKPPIKSAPRRTVTTENRELPQQRVAKPLAPAAPVVSEPETQTNVKYIGYQPLNVFEQSEPYNFPIVIMPKPNSVIKFPRKGRVGRKGYKEEAFKKILDPFFKDTFQVFDDRFIMVKGNAQPFEPDFTLVNEHNGLNMFIDIEIDEPYEGTNDIATRQPMHHQLADTARNLAFRNRGWIVIRFAEKQVHQNPKGCCLFIADVIKSLYPAFQIPASLISANQIASVQQWTSDQAKQWSREKYREKYLGIESFGHTASSMRTENVAETSLGDAIEKEVNDETFKAPRPITATSTTDPKMDMLRASIARQKYISFTYNDKPTVAKPIKVENGRLSAFCYVKNGEREFDVTKVSNVVMKESPFTLRVAGPTLGIDSIKSVVNTAIQYQKYLRITYTRASWSSMAVDRETGELILNRIEAEESTRTICDVQLAINALEQEHIRRYNLTSDYITAYCNRRDEKRTFRFDRIGQLEILDL
;
A
#
# COMPACT_ATOMS: atom_id res chain seq x y z
N MET A 1 28.31 2.54 55.16
CA MET A 1 28.31 3.38 56.38
C MET A 1 28.00 4.79 55.91
N THR A 2 26.90 5.48 56.21
CA THR A 2 25.83 5.33 57.22
C THR A 2 24.65 6.22 56.76
N VAL A 3 23.45 5.61 56.61
CA VAL A 3 22.08 6.09 57.00
C VAL A 3 21.48 7.32 56.29
N GLN A 4 20.45 7.16 55.42
CA GLN A 4 18.98 7.34 55.62
C GLN A 4 18.54 8.82 55.85
N LYS A 5 17.38 9.36 55.41
CA LYS A 5 16.09 8.88 54.86
C LYS A 5 15.25 10.13 54.47
N ASN A 6 14.37 10.00 53.45
CA ASN A 6 12.90 10.28 53.42
C ASN A 6 12.29 11.45 54.24
N LEU A 7 11.15 12.10 53.93
CA LEU A 7 10.11 12.14 52.87
C LEU A 7 8.96 13.04 53.46
N LEU A 8 8.01 13.49 52.62
CA LEU A 8 6.65 14.06 52.89
C LEU A 8 6.57 15.59 53.15
N ALA A 9 5.81 16.44 52.45
CA ALA A 9 4.52 16.44 51.72
C ALA A 9 3.33 17.04 52.50
N GLN A 10 2.51 17.83 51.78
CA GLN A 10 1.16 18.40 52.01
C GLN A 10 1.12 19.94 52.07
N VAL A 11 0.33 20.75 51.34
CA VAL A 11 -0.94 20.71 50.56
C VAL A 11 -1.98 21.67 51.20
N MET A 12 -2.56 22.58 50.37
CA MET A 12 -3.74 23.49 50.55
C MET A 12 -3.49 24.79 51.36
N SER A 13 -4.02 25.98 51.02
CA SER A 13 -5.37 26.32 50.54
C SER A 13 -5.46 27.61 49.68
N SER A 14 -6.69 27.88 49.24
CA SER A 14 -7.24 28.90 48.33
C SER A 14 -7.43 30.32 48.89
N ASP A 15 -7.86 31.21 47.97
CA ASP A 15 -8.59 32.50 48.11
C ASP A 15 -7.71 33.77 48.21
N THR A 16 -7.70 34.67 47.21
CA THR A 16 -8.80 35.63 46.99
C THR A 16 -8.61 36.39 45.66
N LEU A 17 -9.73 36.64 44.98
CA LEU A 17 -9.88 37.45 43.76
C LEU A 17 -10.94 38.51 44.07
N THR A 18 -10.59 39.80 44.06
CA THR A 18 -11.48 40.92 43.65
C THR A 18 -10.76 42.27 43.64
N GLN A 19 -10.88 42.97 42.49
CA GLN A 19 -10.96 44.43 42.29
C GLN A 19 -9.72 45.26 42.67
N THR A 20 -9.09 46.01 41.76
CA THR A 20 -9.71 47.16 41.06
C THR A 20 -9.10 47.38 39.66
N ALA A 21 -9.99 47.54 38.68
CA ALA A 21 -9.71 48.19 37.41
C ALA A 21 -10.13 49.65 37.57
N ASP A 22 -9.21 50.59 37.29
CA ASP A 22 -9.50 51.97 36.86
C ASP A 22 -8.17 52.70 36.62
N ALA A 23 -7.53 52.39 35.48
CA ALA A 23 -6.47 53.20 34.86
C ALA A 23 -6.22 52.73 33.42
N ALA A 24 -7.27 52.69 32.60
CA ALA A 24 -7.16 52.40 31.18
C ALA A 24 -7.89 53.48 30.40
N ASN A 25 -7.20 54.58 30.11
CA ASN A 25 -7.66 55.48 29.04
C ASN A 25 -6.57 56.37 28.40
N ASP A 26 -5.29 55.96 28.40
CA ASP A 26 -4.23 56.74 27.73
C ASP A 26 -3.15 55.92 26.99
N SER A 27 -3.38 54.63 26.70
CA SER A 27 -2.34 53.77 26.07
C SER A 27 -2.62 53.27 24.65
N GLU A 28 -3.78 53.59 24.04
CA GLU A 28 -4.11 53.05 22.71
C GLU A 28 -3.32 53.69 21.56
N GLY A 29 -2.89 54.96 21.69
CA GLY A 29 -2.15 55.66 20.63
C GLY A 29 -0.70 55.21 20.45
N THR A 30 -0.02 54.86 21.55
CA THR A 30 1.40 54.46 21.55
C THR A 30 1.61 53.01 21.10
N SER A 31 0.67 52.12 21.42
CA SER A 31 0.69 50.72 20.98
C SER A 31 0.55 50.60 19.45
N MET A 32 -0.32 51.40 18.83
CA MET A 32 -0.53 51.37 17.39
C MET A 32 0.69 51.91 16.62
N TYR A 33 1.39 52.90 17.16
CA TYR A 33 2.60 53.46 16.54
C TYR A 33 3.77 52.46 16.55
N ILE A 34 3.95 51.73 17.66
CA ILE A 34 4.97 50.68 17.78
C ILE A 34 4.66 49.54 16.78
N PHE A 35 3.39 49.17 16.62
CA PHE A 35 2.99 48.15 15.65
C PHE A 35 3.34 48.54 14.21
N TRP A 36 3.06 49.78 13.80
CA TRP A 36 3.40 50.26 12.45
C TRP A 36 4.91 50.37 12.20
N VAL A 37 5.71 50.72 13.22
CA VAL A 37 7.17 50.74 13.11
C VAL A 37 7.73 49.32 12.95
N LEU A 38 7.23 48.35 13.74
CA LEU A 38 7.65 46.95 13.63
C LEU A 38 7.22 46.33 12.28
N PHE A 39 6.03 46.69 11.80
CA PHE A 39 5.54 46.25 10.49
C PHE A 39 6.41 46.81 9.34
N ALA A 40 6.77 48.09 9.39
CA ALA A 40 7.66 48.70 8.39
C ALA A 40 9.06 48.05 8.37
N LEU A 41 9.62 47.73 9.55
CA LEU A 41 10.89 47.00 9.66
C LEU A 41 10.81 45.59 9.08
N ALA A 42 9.70 44.87 9.31
CA ALA A 42 9.49 43.54 8.75
C ALA A 42 9.40 43.57 7.21
N VAL A 43 8.67 44.54 6.64
CA VAL A 43 8.57 44.73 5.19
C VAL A 43 9.92 45.08 4.59
N ALA A 44 10.71 45.95 5.24
CA ALA A 44 12.06 46.29 4.80
C ALA A 44 12.99 45.07 4.81
N LEU A 45 12.90 44.21 5.84
CA LEU A 45 13.67 42.98 5.95
C LEU A 45 13.32 41.98 4.83
N ILE A 46 12.03 41.80 4.55
CA ILE A 46 11.53 40.95 3.46
C ILE A 46 12.04 41.48 2.11
N TRP A 47 11.97 42.80 1.88
CA TRP A 47 12.49 43.42 0.66
C TRP A 47 14.02 43.23 0.51
N LEU A 48 14.78 43.32 1.60
CA LEU A 48 16.22 43.04 1.62
C LEU A 48 16.56 41.57 1.30
N LEU A 49 15.74 40.62 1.79
CA LEU A 49 15.89 39.20 1.49
C LEU A 49 15.54 38.87 0.03
N VAL A 50 14.47 39.47 -0.50
CA VAL A 50 14.05 39.29 -1.90
C VAL A 50 15.06 39.92 -2.87
N SER A 51 15.57 41.12 -2.57
CA SER A 51 16.58 41.78 -3.40
C SER A 51 17.93 41.05 -3.39
N ARG A 52 18.33 40.44 -2.26
CA ARG A 52 19.50 39.53 -2.20
C ARG A 52 19.30 38.28 -3.05
N LYS A 53 18.13 37.65 -3.00
CA LYS A 53 17.81 36.47 -3.85
C LYS A 53 17.86 36.83 -5.35
N LYS A 54 17.37 38.01 -5.74
CA LYS A 54 17.42 38.48 -7.13
C LYS A 54 18.86 38.72 -7.60
N LYS A 55 19.70 39.37 -6.78
CA LYS A 55 21.13 39.56 -7.11
C LYS A 55 21.90 38.25 -7.26
N VAL A 56 21.60 37.23 -6.44
CA VAL A 56 22.24 35.90 -6.54
C VAL A 56 21.76 35.14 -7.79
N ALA A 57 20.47 35.25 -8.15
CA ALA A 57 19.94 34.67 -9.38
C ALA A 57 20.56 35.31 -10.64
N ASP A 58 20.69 36.64 -10.66
CA ASP A 58 21.29 37.38 -11.77
C ASP A 58 22.80 37.08 -11.91
N ALA A 59 23.53 36.92 -10.78
CA ALA A 59 24.94 36.50 -10.79
C ALA A 59 25.14 35.08 -11.32
N ASN A 60 24.26 34.14 -10.96
CA ASN A 60 24.32 32.76 -11.44
C ASN A 60 24.01 32.65 -12.94
N ILE A 61 23.09 33.48 -13.47
CA ILE A 61 22.81 33.54 -14.91
C ILE A 61 24.00 34.10 -15.70
N ALA A 62 24.74 35.06 -15.13
CA ALA A 62 25.97 35.59 -15.74
C ALA A 62 27.11 34.55 -15.79
N ILE A 63 27.26 33.71 -14.75
CA ILE A 63 28.28 32.65 -14.69
C ILE A 63 28.00 31.54 -15.72
N VAL A 64 26.72 31.18 -15.93
CA VAL A 64 26.34 30.15 -16.91
C VAL A 64 26.56 30.62 -18.35
N LYS A 65 26.37 31.91 -18.66
CA LYS A 65 26.66 32.46 -19.98
C LYS A 65 28.15 32.53 -20.32
N ASN A 66 29.02 32.78 -19.33
CA ASN A 66 30.47 32.82 -19.56
C ASN A 66 31.14 31.44 -19.67
N LYS A 67 30.45 30.35 -19.30
CA LYS A 67 30.99 28.98 -19.37
C LYS A 67 30.67 28.24 -20.66
N ALA A 68 29.84 28.82 -21.53
CA ALA A 68 29.40 28.21 -22.79
C ALA A 68 30.31 28.56 -24.01
N SER A 69 31.39 29.32 -23.81
CA SER A 69 32.24 29.84 -24.91
C SER A 69 33.72 29.41 -24.88
N ALA A 70 34.10 28.35 -24.16
CA ALA A 70 35.47 27.82 -24.19
C ALA A 70 35.51 26.35 -24.67
N SER A 71 36.11 26.12 -25.84
CA SER A 71 36.43 24.79 -26.40
C SER A 71 37.59 24.12 -25.64
N PRO A 72 37.67 22.78 -25.55
CA PRO A 72 38.71 22.10 -24.80
C PRO A 72 39.97 21.86 -25.64
N VAL A 73 41.12 22.26 -25.08
CA VAL A 73 42.47 21.90 -25.54
C VAL A 73 42.98 20.69 -24.75
N ALA A 74 43.64 19.78 -25.47
CA ALA A 74 44.17 18.49 -25.04
C ALA A 74 45.22 18.54 -23.93
N GLN A 75 45.25 17.51 -23.06
CA GLN A 75 46.44 17.13 -22.28
C GLN A 75 46.56 15.61 -22.05
N ASN A 76 47.59 15.04 -22.68
CA ASN A 76 48.66 14.17 -22.17
C ASN A 76 48.35 12.97 -21.25
N VAL A 77 48.72 11.79 -21.78
CA VAL A 77 48.94 10.50 -21.11
C VAL A 77 50.43 10.34 -20.76
N PRO A 78 50.78 9.65 -19.65
CA PRO A 78 51.99 8.81 -19.61
C PRO A 78 51.73 7.43 -18.91
N PRO A 79 52.69 6.49 -18.85
CA PRO A 79 52.88 5.45 -19.85
C PRO A 79 52.69 4.02 -19.32
N THR A 80 52.61 3.11 -20.29
CA THR A 80 52.42 1.66 -20.23
C THR A 80 53.67 0.88 -19.77
N LEU A 81 53.48 -0.30 -19.17
CA LEU A 81 54.46 -1.40 -19.07
C LEU A 81 53.77 -2.76 -19.41
N PRO A 82 54.53 -3.80 -19.82
CA PRO A 82 54.26 -4.61 -21.02
C PRO A 82 53.73 -6.05 -20.72
N PRO A 83 53.46 -6.90 -21.74
CA PRO A 83 52.51 -8.02 -21.66
C PRO A 83 53.18 -9.36 -21.37
N ALA A 84 52.38 -10.30 -20.82
CA ALA A 84 52.72 -11.72 -20.72
C ALA A 84 51.92 -12.57 -21.74
N GLU A 85 52.60 -13.61 -22.20
CA GLU A 85 52.38 -14.43 -23.40
C GLU A 85 51.08 -15.24 -23.50
N LYS A 86 50.73 -15.49 -24.77
CA LYS A 86 49.78 -16.47 -25.29
C LYS A 86 50.27 -17.91 -25.04
N VAL A 87 49.34 -18.77 -24.64
CA VAL A 87 49.41 -20.22 -24.89
C VAL A 87 48.39 -20.58 -25.98
N ILE A 88 48.89 -21.26 -27.01
CA ILE A 88 48.16 -21.79 -28.18
C ILE A 88 47.88 -23.28 -27.94
N ARG A 89 46.67 -23.75 -28.28
CA ARG A 89 46.35 -25.04 -28.97
C ARG A 89 44.83 -25.15 -29.12
N GLN A 90 44.29 -24.92 -30.32
CA GLN A 90 43.97 -25.88 -31.39
C GLN A 90 42.63 -26.61 -31.21
N ASN A 91 41.64 -26.20 -32.03
CA ASN A 91 40.49 -27.00 -32.46
C ASN A 91 40.91 -27.95 -33.60
N PRO A 92 40.18 -29.05 -33.84
CA PRO A 92 39.16 -29.10 -34.92
C PRO A 92 37.90 -29.89 -34.45
N THR A 93 36.69 -29.88 -35.03
CA THR A 93 36.19 -29.66 -36.40
C THR A 93 34.66 -29.51 -36.36
N SER A 94 34.14 -28.56 -37.15
CA SER A 94 32.93 -28.53 -38.00
C SER A 94 31.63 -29.32 -37.68
N SER A 95 30.49 -28.60 -37.65
CA SER A 95 29.42 -28.73 -38.67
C SER A 95 28.52 -27.50 -38.69
N SER A 96 28.37 -26.93 -39.87
CA SER A 96 27.75 -25.65 -40.23
C SER A 96 26.23 -25.75 -40.41
N ASN A 97 25.52 -24.66 -40.10
CA ASN A 97 24.35 -24.22 -40.89
C ASN A 97 24.22 -22.70 -40.79
N THR A 98 24.37 -22.05 -41.94
CA THR A 98 24.36 -20.60 -42.16
C THR A 98 22.99 -20.20 -42.69
N LEU A 99 22.38 -19.15 -42.13
CA LEU A 99 21.31 -18.39 -42.78
C LEU A 99 21.72 -16.92 -42.85
N HIS A 100 21.76 -16.42 -44.08
CA HIS A 100 22.09 -15.06 -44.48
C HIS A 100 21.08 -14.04 -43.94
N ILE A 101 21.58 -12.96 -43.33
CA ILE A 101 20.85 -11.69 -43.18
C ILE A 101 21.47 -10.69 -44.17
N GLY A 102 20.67 -10.29 -45.15
CA GLY A 102 20.96 -9.19 -46.07
C GLY A 102 20.42 -7.87 -45.54
N ILE A 103 21.28 -6.86 -45.58
CA ILE A 103 21.04 -5.46 -45.20
C ILE A 103 20.41 -4.73 -46.38
N SER A 104 19.33 -3.97 -46.15
CA SER A 104 18.95 -2.83 -47.00
C SER A 104 18.24 -1.75 -46.18
N ASN A 105 18.83 -0.55 -46.15
CA ASN A 105 18.26 0.68 -45.58
C ASN A 105 17.11 1.24 -46.46
N PRO A 106 16.19 2.03 -45.88
CA PRO A 106 15.54 3.11 -46.62
C PRO A 106 15.77 4.51 -46.02
N THR A 107 15.99 5.43 -46.95
CA THR A 107 16.19 6.90 -46.89
C THR A 107 14.94 7.66 -46.39
N PRO A 108 15.07 8.86 -45.77
CA PRO A 108 13.95 9.63 -45.22
C PRO A 108 13.21 10.48 -46.27
N SER A 109 11.90 10.68 -46.09
CA SER A 109 11.04 11.56 -46.90
C SER A 109 10.43 12.70 -46.05
N PRO A 110 10.15 13.89 -46.61
CA PRO A 110 10.00 15.15 -45.87
C PRO A 110 8.55 15.52 -45.50
N ALA A 111 8.44 16.50 -44.59
CA ALA A 111 7.21 17.04 -43.99
C ALA A 111 6.27 17.78 -44.97
N PRO A 112 4.95 17.85 -44.70
CA PRO A 112 4.00 18.60 -45.53
C PRO A 112 3.75 20.04 -45.04
N THR A 113 3.71 20.95 -46.00
CA THR A 113 3.45 22.40 -45.87
C THR A 113 1.93 22.71 -45.91
N MET A 114 1.50 23.68 -45.11
CA MET A 114 0.14 24.24 -45.12
C MET A 114 -0.15 25.06 -46.38
N VAL A 115 -1.30 24.84 -47.02
CA VAL A 115 -1.84 25.70 -48.09
C VAL A 115 -3.32 26.02 -47.80
N LYS A 116 -3.65 27.32 -47.70
CA LYS A 116 -5.01 27.89 -47.61
C LYS A 116 -5.69 27.91 -48.98
N PRO A 117 -7.03 27.73 -49.07
CA PRO A 117 -7.80 28.14 -50.24
C PRO A 117 -8.54 29.49 -50.04
N PRO A 118 -9.03 30.11 -51.13
CA PRO A 118 -9.22 31.56 -51.23
C PRO A 118 -10.65 32.07 -50.95
N ILE A 119 -10.69 33.36 -50.66
CA ILE A 119 -11.86 34.24 -50.47
C ILE A 119 -12.64 34.39 -51.79
N LYS A 120 -13.97 34.21 -51.74
CA LYS A 120 -14.90 34.72 -52.77
C LYS A 120 -16.04 35.51 -52.12
N SER A 121 -16.33 36.63 -52.76
CA SER A 121 -17.23 37.73 -52.41
C SER A 121 -18.72 37.39 -52.48
N ALA A 122 -19.50 38.06 -51.64
CA ALA A 122 -20.97 38.01 -51.58
C ALA A 122 -21.67 38.71 -52.76
N PRO A 123 -22.96 38.41 -52.96
CA PRO A 123 -23.95 39.42 -53.31
C PRO A 123 -25.09 39.52 -52.27
N ARG A 124 -25.72 40.69 -52.26
CA ARG A 124 -26.71 41.23 -51.32
C ARG A 124 -28.15 41.05 -51.81
N ARG A 125 -29.11 41.10 -50.86
CA ARG A 125 -30.60 41.21 -50.93
C ARG A 125 -31.32 39.85 -50.86
N THR A 126 -32.42 39.67 -50.12
CA THR A 126 -33.47 40.61 -49.63
C THR A 126 -34.17 40.02 -48.41
N VAL A 127 -34.72 40.87 -47.55
CA VAL A 127 -35.59 40.53 -46.41
C VAL A 127 -36.93 40.00 -46.91
N THR A 128 -37.42 38.90 -46.32
CA THR A 128 -38.85 38.59 -46.22
C THR A 128 -39.10 37.82 -44.92
N THR A 129 -40.06 38.32 -44.16
CA THR A 129 -40.48 37.90 -42.84
C THR A 129 -41.43 36.72 -42.98
N GLU A 130 -41.13 35.57 -42.35
CA GLU A 130 -42.13 34.53 -42.13
C GLU A 130 -41.94 33.89 -40.75
N ASN A 131 -43.06 33.83 -40.02
CA ASN A 131 -43.21 33.32 -38.67
C ASN A 131 -42.77 31.85 -38.58
N ARG A 132 -41.92 31.52 -37.60
CA ARG A 132 -41.56 30.13 -37.29
C ARG A 132 -42.06 29.75 -35.90
N GLU A 133 -43.14 28.98 -35.89
CA GLU A 133 -43.64 28.25 -34.72
C GLU A 133 -42.56 27.31 -34.17
N LEU A 134 -42.50 27.20 -32.83
CA LEU A 134 -41.64 26.25 -32.13
C LEU A 134 -42.05 24.79 -32.44
N PRO A 135 -41.12 23.88 -32.75
CA PRO A 135 -41.45 22.46 -32.89
C PRO A 135 -41.72 21.83 -31.52
N GLN A 136 -42.92 21.26 -31.37
CA GLN A 136 -43.32 20.41 -30.25
C GLN A 136 -42.39 19.20 -30.08
N GLN A 137 -42.12 18.87 -28.81
CA GLN A 137 -41.35 17.72 -28.36
C GLN A 137 -41.84 16.41 -28.99
N ARG A 138 -40.95 15.71 -29.70
CA ARG A 138 -41.13 14.27 -29.97
C ARG A 138 -40.94 13.51 -28.67
N VAL A 139 -42.04 13.02 -28.11
CA VAL A 139 -42.03 11.99 -27.06
C VAL A 139 -41.32 10.75 -27.63
N ALA A 140 -40.17 10.41 -27.07
CA ALA A 140 -39.43 9.20 -27.42
C ALA A 140 -40.24 7.96 -27.03
N LYS A 141 -40.34 6.98 -27.93
CA LYS A 141 -40.94 5.66 -27.65
C LYS A 141 -40.14 4.95 -26.54
N PRO A 142 -40.80 4.17 -25.66
CA PRO A 142 -40.11 3.36 -24.66
C PRO A 142 -39.15 2.37 -25.33
N LEU A 143 -37.92 2.32 -24.83
CA LEU A 143 -36.93 1.32 -25.22
C LEU A 143 -37.44 -0.06 -24.79
N ALA A 144 -37.38 -1.05 -25.69
CA ALA A 144 -37.77 -2.42 -25.38
C ALA A 144 -36.94 -2.98 -24.20
N PRO A 145 -37.51 -3.84 -23.33
CA PRO A 145 -36.77 -4.45 -22.23
C PRO A 145 -35.60 -5.29 -22.78
N ALA A 146 -34.42 -5.11 -22.19
CA ALA A 146 -33.22 -5.85 -22.53
C ALA A 146 -33.36 -7.34 -22.19
N ALA A 147 -32.74 -8.20 -23.00
CA ALA A 147 -32.79 -9.65 -22.84
C ALA A 147 -32.15 -10.10 -21.50
N PRO A 148 -32.65 -11.17 -20.87
CA PRO A 148 -32.09 -11.71 -19.63
C PRO A 148 -30.64 -12.19 -19.84
N VAL A 149 -29.81 -12.05 -18.80
CA VAL A 149 -28.42 -12.52 -18.77
C VAL A 149 -28.42 -14.05 -18.82
N VAL A 150 -28.13 -14.61 -20.00
CA VAL A 150 -27.95 -16.06 -20.17
C VAL A 150 -26.54 -16.41 -19.69
N SER A 151 -26.43 -17.09 -18.55
CA SER A 151 -25.14 -17.59 -18.06
C SER A 151 -24.62 -18.69 -18.98
N GLU A 152 -23.35 -18.60 -19.39
CA GLU A 152 -22.68 -19.71 -20.10
C GLU A 152 -22.52 -20.93 -19.17
N PRO A 153 -22.58 -22.16 -19.72
CA PRO A 153 -22.36 -23.38 -18.95
C PRO A 153 -20.92 -23.45 -18.43
N GLU A 154 -20.77 -23.98 -17.21
CA GLU A 154 -19.49 -24.17 -16.55
C GLU A 154 -18.66 -25.20 -17.33
N THR A 155 -17.41 -24.87 -17.66
CA THR A 155 -16.54 -25.73 -18.49
C THR A 155 -15.77 -26.75 -17.66
N GLN A 156 -15.67 -26.53 -16.35
CA GLN A 156 -14.99 -27.41 -15.42
C GLN A 156 -15.85 -28.62 -15.07
N THR A 157 -15.18 -29.76 -14.89
CA THR A 157 -15.83 -31.05 -14.59
C THR A 157 -15.51 -31.60 -13.19
N ASN A 158 -14.50 -31.03 -12.51
CA ASN A 158 -14.00 -31.54 -11.24
C ASN A 158 -13.87 -30.41 -10.20
N VAL A 159 -14.09 -30.76 -8.93
CA VAL A 159 -13.82 -29.89 -7.78
C VAL A 159 -12.32 -29.58 -7.72
N LYS A 160 -11.97 -28.32 -7.40
CA LYS A 160 -10.59 -27.88 -7.21
C LYS A 160 -10.40 -27.21 -5.86
N TYR A 161 -9.15 -27.17 -5.42
CA TYR A 161 -8.71 -26.50 -4.21
C TYR A 161 -7.59 -25.53 -4.56
N ILE A 162 -7.37 -24.54 -3.69
CA ILE A 162 -6.26 -23.60 -3.84
C ILE A 162 -4.92 -24.36 -3.88
N GLY A 163 -4.01 -23.94 -4.75
CA GLY A 163 -2.70 -24.56 -4.95
C GLY A 163 -1.54 -23.85 -4.26
N TYR A 164 -1.83 -22.85 -3.44
CA TYR A 164 -0.84 -22.02 -2.74
C TYR A 164 -1.14 -21.98 -1.24
N GLN A 165 -0.14 -21.60 -0.44
CA GLN A 165 -0.30 -21.40 0.99
C GLN A 165 -0.73 -19.95 1.27
N PRO A 166 -1.92 -19.71 1.85
CA PRO A 166 -2.34 -18.36 2.21
C PRO A 166 -1.43 -17.74 3.28
N LEU A 167 -1.26 -16.41 3.20
CA LEU A 167 -0.41 -15.64 4.14
C LEU A 167 -1.26 -14.68 4.97
N ASN A 168 -1.00 -14.58 6.28
CA ASN A 168 -1.69 -13.60 7.13
C ASN A 168 -0.96 -12.24 7.23
N VAL A 169 -0.01 -11.95 6.31
CA VAL A 169 0.77 -10.68 6.34
C VAL A 169 -0.12 -9.46 6.10
N PHE A 170 -1.23 -9.68 5.41
CA PHE A 170 -2.21 -8.66 5.07
C PHE A 170 -3.39 -8.59 6.06
N GLU A 171 -3.37 -9.43 7.10
CA GLU A 171 -4.44 -9.52 8.08
C GLU A 171 -4.60 -8.19 8.83
N GLN A 172 -5.84 -7.74 8.91
CA GLN A 172 -6.28 -6.53 9.60
C GLN A 172 -7.51 -6.85 10.44
N SER A 173 -7.77 -6.03 11.45
CA SER A 173 -9.04 -5.99 12.18
C SER A 173 -9.81 -4.72 11.82
N GLU A 174 -11.13 -4.77 11.88
CA GLU A 174 -11.96 -3.57 11.77
C GLU A 174 -11.60 -2.54 12.87
N PRO A 175 -11.59 -1.23 12.58
CA PRO A 175 -11.82 -0.62 11.26
C PRO A 175 -10.67 -0.88 10.29
N TYR A 176 -10.98 -1.32 9.07
CA TYR A 176 -9.95 -1.60 8.07
C TYR A 176 -9.27 -0.33 7.52
N ASN A 177 -8.09 -0.52 6.92
CA ASN A 177 -7.51 0.43 6.00
C ASN A 177 -7.35 -0.18 4.61
N PHE A 178 -7.70 0.58 3.57
CA PHE A 178 -7.48 0.23 2.18
C PHE A 178 -5.99 0.38 1.78
N PRO A 179 -5.44 -0.52 0.95
CA PRO A 179 -6.09 -1.69 0.37
C PRO A 179 -6.33 -2.79 1.40
N ILE A 180 -7.48 -3.45 1.28
CA ILE A 180 -7.86 -4.59 2.12
C ILE A 180 -7.52 -5.85 1.34
N VAL A 181 -6.87 -6.83 1.99
CA VAL A 181 -6.67 -8.16 1.42
C VAL A 181 -7.21 -9.21 2.37
N ILE A 182 -8.06 -10.08 1.86
CA ILE A 182 -8.66 -11.18 2.61
C ILE A 182 -8.27 -12.47 1.93
N MET A 183 -7.55 -13.31 2.69
CA MET A 183 -7.03 -14.57 2.18
C MET A 183 -8.01 -15.72 2.46
N PRO A 184 -8.11 -16.70 1.53
CA PRO A 184 -8.79 -17.95 1.81
C PRO A 184 -8.06 -18.74 2.90
N LYS A 185 -8.72 -19.76 3.42
CA LYS A 185 -8.07 -20.69 4.35
C LYS A 185 -7.18 -21.67 3.58
N PRO A 186 -6.16 -22.24 4.23
CA PRO A 186 -5.38 -23.34 3.64
C PRO A 186 -6.33 -24.46 3.17
N ASN A 187 -6.06 -25.00 1.98
CA ASN A 187 -6.86 -26.07 1.35
C ASN A 187 -8.35 -25.74 1.11
N SER A 188 -8.71 -24.45 1.00
CA SER A 188 -10.08 -24.06 0.62
C SER A 188 -10.47 -24.63 -0.75
N VAL A 189 -11.70 -25.16 -0.83
CA VAL A 189 -12.36 -25.52 -2.10
C VAL A 189 -12.66 -24.25 -2.90
N ILE A 190 -12.59 -24.34 -4.22
CA ILE A 190 -12.77 -23.21 -5.12
C ILE A 190 -14.16 -23.22 -5.74
N LYS A 191 -14.89 -22.11 -5.61
CA LYS A 191 -16.09 -21.85 -6.41
C LYS A 191 -15.70 -21.15 -7.71
N PHE A 192 -16.02 -21.73 -8.86
CA PHE A 192 -15.70 -21.11 -10.14
C PHE A 192 -16.64 -19.93 -10.45
N PRO A 193 -16.12 -18.86 -11.07
CA PRO A 193 -16.95 -17.76 -11.52
C PRO A 193 -17.75 -18.13 -12.77
N ARG A 194 -18.99 -17.67 -12.81
CA ARG A 194 -19.86 -17.79 -13.98
C ARG A 194 -19.94 -16.47 -14.72
N LYS A 195 -20.08 -16.55 -16.05
CA LYS A 195 -20.25 -15.36 -16.89
C LYS A 195 -21.60 -14.72 -16.65
N GLY A 196 -21.60 -13.43 -16.37
CA GLY A 196 -22.78 -12.58 -16.29
C GLY A 196 -22.51 -11.34 -15.47
N ARG A 197 -23.33 -10.31 -15.71
CA ARG A 197 -23.26 -9.03 -15.02
C ARG A 197 -24.67 -8.51 -14.81
N VAL A 198 -24.99 -8.18 -13.57
CA VAL A 198 -26.30 -7.69 -13.13
C VAL A 198 -26.14 -6.26 -12.62
N GLY A 199 -25.05 -6.01 -11.92
CA GLY A 199 -24.67 -4.71 -11.40
C GLY A 199 -24.30 -3.72 -12.51
N ARG A 200 -24.53 -2.43 -12.21
CA ARG A 200 -23.96 -1.34 -13.00
C ARG A 200 -22.46 -1.26 -12.69
N LYS A 201 -21.65 -0.89 -13.69
CA LYS A 201 -20.26 -0.53 -13.45
C LYS A 201 -20.12 0.76 -12.62
N GLY A 202 -19.23 0.71 -11.64
CA GLY A 202 -18.71 1.86 -10.91
C GLY A 202 -17.97 2.83 -11.84
N TYR A 203 -17.84 4.08 -11.43
CA TYR A 203 -17.38 5.17 -12.32
C TYR A 203 -15.92 4.97 -12.81
N LYS A 204 -15.10 4.26 -12.03
CA LYS A 204 -13.68 4.04 -12.32
C LYS A 204 -13.36 2.72 -12.98
N GLU A 205 -14.31 1.80 -13.12
CA GLU A 205 -14.04 0.44 -13.60
C GLU A 205 -13.47 0.43 -15.03
N GLU A 206 -14.14 1.02 -16.03
CA GLU A 206 -13.67 0.96 -17.41
C GLU A 206 -12.30 1.63 -17.60
N ALA A 207 -12.04 2.71 -16.86
CA ALA A 207 -10.75 3.40 -16.90
C ALA A 207 -9.65 2.55 -16.25
N PHE A 208 -9.96 1.88 -15.13
CA PHE A 208 -8.99 1.03 -14.44
C PHE A 208 -8.69 -0.25 -15.22
N LYS A 209 -9.68 -0.87 -15.86
CA LYS A 209 -9.50 -2.07 -16.69
C LYS A 209 -8.42 -1.87 -17.77
N LYS A 210 -8.42 -0.72 -18.43
CA LYS A 210 -7.41 -0.37 -19.45
C LYS A 210 -5.97 -0.34 -18.91
N ILE A 211 -5.81 -0.11 -17.61
CA ILE A 211 -4.53 -0.10 -16.91
C ILE A 211 -4.21 -1.49 -16.33
N LEU A 212 -5.22 -2.21 -15.85
CA LEU A 212 -5.11 -3.55 -15.30
C LEU A 212 -4.70 -4.58 -16.36
N ASP A 213 -5.41 -4.64 -17.49
CA ASP A 213 -5.27 -5.68 -18.51
C ASP A 213 -3.81 -5.86 -18.98
N PRO A 214 -3.05 -4.82 -19.36
CA PRO A 214 -1.70 -4.98 -19.88
C PRO A 214 -0.70 -5.61 -18.90
N PHE A 215 -0.96 -5.56 -17.59
CA PHE A 215 -0.03 -6.10 -16.59
C PHE A 215 -0.32 -7.53 -16.17
N PHE A 216 -1.56 -8.00 -16.33
CA PHE A 216 -1.98 -9.30 -15.78
C PHE A 216 -2.46 -10.30 -16.81
N LYS A 217 -2.92 -9.86 -17.99
CA LYS A 217 -3.55 -10.73 -19.01
C LYS A 217 -2.65 -11.85 -19.54
N ASP A 218 -1.33 -11.67 -19.48
CA ASP A 218 -0.37 -12.68 -19.96
C ASP A 218 -0.21 -13.84 -18.96
N THR A 219 -0.60 -13.64 -17.70
CA THR A 219 -0.50 -14.65 -16.63
C THR A 219 -1.87 -15.08 -16.10
N PHE A 220 -2.88 -14.23 -16.17
CA PHE A 220 -4.22 -14.45 -15.65
C PHE A 220 -5.26 -14.21 -16.74
N GLN A 221 -6.35 -14.97 -16.69
CA GLN A 221 -7.58 -14.55 -17.34
C GLN A 221 -8.17 -13.40 -16.53
N VAL A 222 -8.46 -12.28 -17.18
CA VAL A 222 -8.98 -11.05 -16.55
C VAL A 222 -10.40 -10.80 -17.06
N PHE A 223 -11.35 -10.76 -16.14
CA PHE A 223 -12.77 -10.53 -16.44
C PHE A 223 -13.34 -9.37 -15.63
N ASP A 224 -14.39 -8.75 -16.14
CA ASP A 224 -15.20 -7.71 -15.49
C ASP A 224 -16.71 -8.01 -15.61
N ASP A 225 -17.04 -9.29 -15.79
CA ASP A 225 -18.37 -9.83 -16.07
C ASP A 225 -18.59 -11.20 -15.42
N ARG A 226 -18.14 -11.35 -14.17
CA ARG A 226 -18.19 -12.62 -13.44
C ARG A 226 -19.03 -12.49 -12.17
N PHE A 227 -19.64 -13.59 -11.77
CA PHE A 227 -20.28 -13.72 -10.48
C PHE A 227 -20.13 -15.12 -9.89
N ILE A 228 -20.37 -15.25 -8.59
CA ILE A 228 -20.52 -16.54 -7.91
C ILE A 228 -21.91 -16.65 -7.28
N MET A 229 -22.46 -17.86 -7.32
CA MET A 229 -23.66 -18.23 -6.59
C MET A 229 -23.26 -18.82 -5.23
N VAL A 230 -24.05 -18.51 -4.20
CA VAL A 230 -23.79 -18.95 -2.82
C VAL A 230 -25.05 -19.64 -2.32
N LYS A 231 -24.91 -20.83 -1.74
CA LYS A 231 -26.05 -21.58 -1.23
C LYS A 231 -26.85 -20.76 -0.23
N GLY A 232 -28.16 -20.68 -0.44
CA GLY A 232 -29.08 -19.92 0.43
C GLY A 232 -29.06 -18.40 0.21
N ASN A 233 -28.25 -17.88 -0.70
CA ASN A 233 -28.32 -16.49 -1.14
C ASN A 233 -29.12 -16.41 -2.45
N ALA A 234 -30.15 -15.56 -2.47
CA ALA A 234 -30.97 -15.34 -3.66
C ALA A 234 -30.26 -14.51 -4.72
N GLN A 235 -29.30 -13.66 -4.32
CA GLN A 235 -28.55 -12.82 -5.24
C GLN A 235 -27.10 -13.30 -5.38
N PRO A 236 -26.56 -13.35 -6.62
CA PRO A 236 -25.15 -13.66 -6.83
C PRO A 236 -24.27 -12.55 -6.27
N PHE A 237 -23.03 -12.91 -5.89
CA PHE A 237 -21.99 -11.92 -5.62
C PHE A 237 -21.18 -11.67 -6.89
N GLU A 238 -21.05 -10.40 -7.27
CA GLU A 238 -20.37 -9.93 -8.47
C GLU A 238 -19.11 -9.15 -8.08
N PRO A 239 -17.90 -9.61 -8.44
CA PRO A 239 -16.67 -8.83 -8.44
C PRO A 239 -16.66 -7.69 -9.47
N ASP A 240 -16.01 -6.57 -9.17
CA ASP A 240 -15.71 -5.57 -10.21
C ASP A 240 -14.73 -6.13 -11.25
N PHE A 241 -13.68 -6.81 -10.78
CA PHE A 241 -12.78 -7.60 -11.62
C PHE A 241 -12.47 -8.96 -11.02
N THR A 242 -12.28 -9.93 -11.90
CA THR A 242 -11.89 -11.30 -11.56
C THR A 242 -10.59 -11.65 -12.28
N LEU A 243 -9.58 -12.07 -11.52
CA LEU A 243 -8.34 -12.66 -12.06
C LEU A 243 -8.32 -14.16 -11.75
N VAL A 244 -8.13 -14.98 -12.79
CA VAL A 244 -8.07 -16.45 -12.67
C VAL A 244 -6.78 -16.99 -13.27
N ASN A 245 -6.06 -17.78 -12.49
CA ASN A 245 -4.94 -18.59 -12.98
C ASN A 245 -5.02 -20.01 -12.40
N GLU A 246 -5.33 -20.96 -13.27
CA GLU A 246 -5.44 -22.39 -12.96
C GLU A 246 -4.21 -23.19 -13.43
N HIS A 247 -3.21 -22.54 -14.02
CA HIS A 247 -2.06 -23.21 -14.61
C HIS A 247 -1.19 -23.88 -13.54
N ASN A 248 -0.65 -25.05 -13.87
CA ASN A 248 0.28 -25.83 -13.03
C ASN A 248 -0.26 -26.10 -11.62
N GLY A 249 -1.58 -26.17 -11.46
CA GLY A 249 -2.22 -26.43 -10.17
C GLY A 249 -2.25 -25.22 -9.22
N LEU A 250 -1.85 -24.01 -9.65
CA LEU A 250 -1.86 -22.81 -8.81
C LEU A 250 -3.25 -22.48 -8.28
N ASN A 251 -4.26 -22.59 -9.15
CA ASN A 251 -5.67 -22.34 -8.86
C ASN A 251 -5.90 -21.07 -8.01
N MET A 252 -5.43 -19.93 -8.50
CA MET A 252 -5.54 -18.63 -7.86
C MET A 252 -6.70 -17.84 -8.47
N PHE A 253 -7.68 -17.49 -7.65
CA PHE A 253 -8.88 -16.74 -8.00
C PHE A 253 -8.93 -15.49 -7.15
N ILE A 254 -8.97 -14.32 -7.78
CA ILE A 254 -8.89 -13.02 -7.09
C ILE A 254 -10.11 -12.18 -7.46
N ASP A 255 -10.85 -11.77 -6.43
CA ASP A 255 -11.91 -10.75 -6.44
C ASP A 255 -11.23 -9.40 -6.21
N ILE A 256 -11.30 -8.49 -7.18
CA ILE A 256 -10.78 -7.13 -7.06
C ILE A 256 -11.95 -6.16 -7.05
N GLU A 257 -11.97 -5.28 -6.04
CA GLU A 257 -13.07 -4.37 -5.76
C GLU A 257 -12.60 -2.91 -5.70
N ILE A 258 -13.44 -2.02 -6.23
CA ILE A 258 -13.29 -0.57 -6.17
C ILE A 258 -14.41 -0.01 -5.29
N ASP A 259 -14.10 0.20 -4.01
CA ASP A 259 -15.06 0.62 -3.02
C ASP A 259 -15.30 2.13 -3.10
N GLU A 260 -16.57 2.49 -3.24
CA GLU A 260 -17.01 3.87 -3.35
C GLU A 260 -17.78 4.25 -2.08
N PRO A 261 -17.61 5.47 -1.54
CA PRO A 261 -18.24 5.81 -0.27
C PRO A 261 -19.76 5.91 -0.32
N TYR A 262 -20.32 6.19 -1.49
CA TYR A 262 -21.76 6.32 -1.71
C TYR A 262 -22.09 6.14 -3.19
N GLU A 263 -23.34 5.86 -3.53
CA GLU A 263 -23.80 5.60 -4.90
C GLU A 263 -23.48 6.73 -5.90
N GLY A 264 -23.06 6.36 -7.12
CA GLY A 264 -22.73 7.30 -8.19
C GLY A 264 -23.95 7.77 -9.00
N THR A 265 -24.97 8.32 -8.32
CA THR A 265 -26.18 8.90 -8.94
C THR A 265 -26.17 10.43 -8.81
N ASN A 266 -26.95 11.18 -9.60
CA ASN A 266 -26.95 12.65 -9.51
C ASN A 266 -27.87 13.20 -8.42
N ASP A 267 -28.81 12.40 -7.92
CA ASP A 267 -29.76 12.81 -6.91
C ASP A 267 -29.20 12.57 -5.50
N ILE A 268 -28.68 13.63 -4.89
CA ILE A 268 -28.06 13.59 -3.56
C ILE A 268 -29.03 13.09 -2.49
N ALA A 269 -30.33 13.36 -2.63
CA ALA A 269 -31.31 12.99 -1.62
C ALA A 269 -31.55 11.48 -1.54
N THR A 270 -31.24 10.74 -2.61
CA THR A 270 -31.49 9.28 -2.70
C THR A 270 -30.22 8.43 -2.58
N ARG A 271 -29.03 9.01 -2.74
CA ARG A 271 -27.74 8.30 -2.63
C ARG A 271 -27.61 7.55 -1.30
N GLN A 272 -27.35 6.26 -1.39
CA GLN A 272 -27.03 5.45 -0.21
C GLN A 272 -25.51 5.41 0.06
N PRO A 273 -25.09 5.37 1.35
CA PRO A 273 -23.71 5.07 1.72
C PRO A 273 -23.39 3.61 1.36
N MET A 274 -22.17 3.35 0.89
CA MET A 274 -21.73 2.02 0.45
C MET A 274 -20.39 1.65 1.08
N HIS A 275 -20.07 0.36 1.14
CA HIS A 275 -18.77 -0.21 1.55
C HIS A 275 -18.16 0.35 2.85
N HIS A 276 -19.02 0.81 3.75
CA HIS A 276 -18.61 1.28 5.06
C HIS A 276 -18.25 0.11 5.98
N GLN A 277 -17.60 0.40 7.10
CA GLN A 277 -17.24 -0.60 8.13
C GLN A 277 -18.35 -1.63 8.35
N LEU A 278 -17.95 -2.91 8.39
CA LEU A 278 -18.81 -4.09 8.55
C LEU A 278 -19.82 -4.40 7.42
N ALA A 279 -20.07 -3.51 6.44
CA ALA A 279 -21.07 -3.74 5.39
C ALA A 279 -20.78 -4.99 4.56
N ASP A 280 -19.52 -5.17 4.17
CA ASP A 280 -19.12 -6.21 3.22
C ASP A 280 -18.70 -7.52 3.90
N THR A 281 -18.91 -7.66 5.21
CA THR A 281 -18.46 -8.83 5.99
C THR A 281 -18.97 -10.15 5.40
N ALA A 282 -20.27 -10.21 5.08
CA ALA A 282 -20.88 -11.42 4.51
C ALA A 282 -20.35 -11.73 3.10
N ARG A 283 -20.19 -10.70 2.26
CA ARG A 283 -19.62 -10.82 0.90
C ARG A 283 -18.17 -11.32 0.95
N ASN A 284 -17.35 -10.66 1.75
CA ASN A 284 -15.95 -11.01 1.95
C ASN A 284 -15.79 -12.45 2.45
N LEU A 285 -16.62 -12.86 3.41
CA LEU A 285 -16.61 -14.23 3.93
C LEU A 285 -17.05 -15.25 2.88
N ALA A 286 -18.05 -14.90 2.05
CA ALA A 286 -18.52 -15.77 0.98
C ALA A 286 -17.42 -16.11 -0.03
N PHE A 287 -16.66 -15.11 -0.50
CA PHE A 287 -15.51 -15.31 -1.38
C PHE A 287 -14.38 -16.07 -0.68
N ARG A 288 -14.00 -15.65 0.54
CA ARG A 288 -12.94 -16.28 1.33
C ARG A 288 -13.17 -17.78 1.54
N ASN A 289 -14.38 -18.18 1.94
CA ASN A 289 -14.71 -19.59 2.21
C ASN A 289 -14.74 -20.45 0.94
N ARG A 290 -14.80 -19.79 -0.23
CA ARG A 290 -14.84 -20.40 -1.56
C ARG A 290 -13.51 -20.32 -2.29
N GLY A 291 -12.41 -20.11 -1.56
CA GLY A 291 -11.05 -20.18 -2.11
C GLY A 291 -10.59 -18.93 -2.85
N TRP A 292 -11.32 -17.82 -2.76
CA TRP A 292 -10.94 -16.57 -3.41
C TRP A 292 -10.10 -15.68 -2.50
N ILE A 293 -9.14 -15.00 -3.09
CA ILE A 293 -8.46 -13.84 -2.51
C ILE A 293 -9.34 -12.62 -2.81
N VAL A 294 -9.69 -11.82 -1.79
CA VAL A 294 -10.38 -10.54 -2.01
C VAL A 294 -9.37 -9.41 -1.85
N ILE A 295 -9.28 -8.51 -2.82
CA ILE A 295 -8.47 -7.29 -2.77
C ILE A 295 -9.39 -6.09 -3.01
N ARG A 296 -9.56 -5.23 -1.99
CA ARG A 296 -10.41 -4.03 -2.10
C ARG A 296 -9.56 -2.76 -2.07
N PHE A 297 -9.87 -1.82 -2.96
CA PHE A 297 -9.29 -0.48 -2.98
C PHE A 297 -10.37 0.56 -2.77
N ALA A 298 -10.06 1.68 -2.11
CA ALA A 298 -10.94 2.84 -2.20
C ALA A 298 -10.90 3.42 -3.63
N GLU A 299 -12.03 3.86 -4.18
CA GLU A 299 -12.13 4.48 -5.51
C GLU A 299 -11.11 5.61 -5.68
N LYS A 300 -10.89 6.40 -4.64
CA LYS A 300 -9.91 7.48 -4.63
C LYS A 300 -8.48 6.99 -4.87
N GLN A 301 -8.07 5.82 -4.34
CA GLN A 301 -6.76 5.23 -4.62
C GLN A 301 -6.64 4.86 -6.10
N VAL A 302 -7.68 4.22 -6.65
CA VAL A 302 -7.72 3.84 -8.08
C VAL A 302 -7.72 5.07 -8.98
N HIS A 303 -8.42 6.14 -8.59
CA HIS A 303 -8.44 7.39 -9.33
C HIS A 303 -7.08 8.09 -9.33
N GLN A 304 -6.45 8.23 -8.16
CA GLN A 304 -5.25 9.04 -7.98
C GLN A 304 -3.95 8.30 -8.33
N ASN A 305 -3.90 6.98 -8.13
CA ASN A 305 -2.71 6.17 -8.38
C ASN A 305 -3.05 4.73 -8.85
N PRO A 306 -3.64 4.58 -10.06
CA PRO A 306 -4.04 3.27 -10.57
C PRO A 306 -2.87 2.31 -10.80
N LYS A 307 -1.69 2.82 -11.20
CA LYS A 307 -0.48 1.99 -11.33
C LYS A 307 0.00 1.48 -9.97
N GLY A 308 -0.11 2.28 -8.92
CA GLY A 308 0.17 1.84 -7.55
C GLY A 308 -0.77 0.73 -7.09
N CYS A 309 -2.07 0.79 -7.46
CA CYS A 309 -3.01 -0.31 -7.21
C CYS A 309 -2.58 -1.59 -7.96
N CYS A 310 -2.14 -1.47 -9.22
CA CYS A 310 -1.61 -2.61 -9.98
C CYS A 310 -0.31 -3.16 -9.36
N LEU A 311 0.61 -2.30 -8.91
CA LEU A 311 1.80 -2.73 -8.19
C LEU A 311 1.43 -3.50 -6.92
N PHE A 312 0.44 -3.01 -6.16
CA PHE A 312 -0.04 -3.70 -4.96
C PHE A 312 -0.61 -5.09 -5.28
N ILE A 313 -1.45 -5.22 -6.31
CA ILE A 313 -1.94 -6.54 -6.78
C ILE A 313 -0.78 -7.46 -7.16
N ALA A 314 0.21 -6.93 -7.89
CA ALA A 314 1.40 -7.66 -8.30
C ALA A 314 2.25 -8.14 -7.11
N ASP A 315 2.38 -7.32 -6.06
CA ASP A 315 3.06 -7.68 -4.81
C ASP A 315 2.32 -8.80 -4.06
N VAL A 316 0.98 -8.73 -3.98
CA VAL A 316 0.16 -9.80 -3.37
C VAL A 316 0.35 -11.11 -4.15
N ILE A 317 0.24 -11.08 -5.48
CA ILE A 317 0.46 -12.27 -6.33
C ILE A 317 1.88 -12.82 -6.14
N LYS A 318 2.90 -11.97 -6.20
CA LYS A 318 4.31 -12.35 -6.04
C LYS A 318 4.58 -13.03 -4.69
N SER A 319 3.91 -12.59 -3.63
CA SER A 319 4.04 -13.16 -2.29
C SER A 319 3.53 -14.61 -2.18
N LEU A 320 2.54 -14.98 -3.01
CA LEU A 320 1.94 -16.31 -3.05
C LEU A 320 2.49 -17.20 -4.17
N TYR A 321 2.93 -16.58 -5.27
CA TYR A 321 3.47 -17.23 -6.44
C TYR A 321 4.85 -16.64 -6.80
N PRO A 322 5.94 -17.11 -6.15
CA PRO A 322 7.27 -16.51 -6.30
C PRO A 322 7.83 -16.49 -7.73
N ALA A 323 7.34 -17.35 -8.63
CA ALA A 323 7.76 -17.35 -10.03
C ALA A 323 7.16 -16.19 -10.85
N PHE A 324 6.08 -15.55 -10.38
CA PHE A 324 5.50 -14.37 -11.01
C PHE A 324 6.54 -13.27 -11.17
N GLN A 325 6.63 -12.63 -12.33
CA GLN A 325 7.54 -11.52 -12.56
C GLN A 325 6.74 -10.23 -12.62
N ILE A 326 7.05 -9.30 -11.71
CA ILE A 326 6.40 -7.99 -11.70
C ILE A 326 6.90 -7.22 -12.93
N PRO A 327 6.01 -6.71 -13.80
CA PRO A 327 6.40 -5.91 -14.94
C PRO A 327 7.29 -4.72 -14.52
N ALA A 328 8.41 -4.50 -15.22
CA ALA A 328 9.38 -3.47 -14.85
C ALA A 328 8.76 -2.05 -14.74
N SER A 329 7.76 -1.75 -15.58
CA SER A 329 7.01 -0.50 -15.54
C SER A 329 6.15 -0.30 -14.28
N LEU A 330 5.81 -1.38 -13.57
CA LEU A 330 5.12 -1.31 -12.27
C LEU A 330 6.11 -1.14 -11.11
N ILE A 331 7.30 -1.71 -11.19
CA ILE A 331 8.33 -1.58 -10.14
C ILE A 331 8.68 -0.11 -9.88
N SER A 332 8.63 0.74 -10.91
CA SER A 332 8.85 2.18 -10.80
C SER A 332 7.63 2.99 -10.35
N ALA A 333 6.47 2.36 -10.14
CA ALA A 333 5.25 3.07 -9.74
C ALA A 333 5.33 3.51 -8.27
N ASN A 334 4.70 4.64 -7.96
CA ASN A 334 4.55 5.10 -6.58
C ASN A 334 3.61 4.17 -5.82
N GLN A 335 3.88 3.98 -4.54
CA GLN A 335 2.98 3.27 -3.64
C GLN A 335 1.66 4.01 -3.46
N ILE A 336 0.62 3.25 -3.19
CA ILE A 336 -0.67 3.81 -2.77
C ILE A 336 -0.60 4.21 -1.30
N ALA A 337 -1.24 5.34 -0.97
CA ALA A 337 -1.40 5.75 0.41
C ALA A 337 -2.54 4.94 1.04
N SER A 338 -2.37 4.58 2.31
CA SER A 338 -3.42 3.95 3.11
C SER A 338 -4.63 4.89 3.26
N VAL A 339 -5.84 4.35 3.14
CA VAL A 339 -7.10 5.09 3.35
C VAL A 339 -7.92 4.35 4.39
N GLN A 340 -8.21 5.00 5.53
CA GLN A 340 -9.08 4.41 6.54
C GLN A 340 -10.48 4.16 5.98
N GLN A 341 -11.03 2.97 6.24
CA GLN A 341 -12.39 2.66 5.83
C GLN A 341 -13.39 3.56 6.56
N TRP A 342 -14.31 4.14 5.79
CA TRP A 342 -15.26 5.12 6.29
C TRP A 342 -16.43 4.47 7.04
N THR A 343 -17.05 5.27 7.91
CA THR A 343 -18.31 4.92 8.56
C THR A 343 -19.50 5.26 7.67
N SER A 344 -20.68 4.70 7.96
CA SER A 344 -21.92 5.04 7.27
C SER A 344 -22.23 6.54 7.33
N ASP A 345 -22.03 7.17 8.49
CA ASP A 345 -22.34 8.60 8.65
C ASP A 345 -21.33 9.50 7.95
N GLN A 346 -20.06 9.11 7.91
CA GLN A 346 -19.04 9.80 7.14
C GLN A 346 -19.35 9.74 5.64
N ALA A 347 -19.76 8.58 5.13
CA ALA A 347 -20.22 8.43 3.74
C ALA A 347 -21.44 9.31 3.42
N LYS A 348 -22.45 9.37 4.31
CA LYS A 348 -23.62 10.26 4.14
C LYS A 348 -23.23 11.74 4.14
N GLN A 349 -22.29 12.14 5.00
CA GLN A 349 -21.76 13.50 5.00
C GLN A 349 -21.02 13.82 3.69
N TRP A 350 -20.12 12.94 3.28
CA TRP A 350 -19.38 13.06 2.02
C TRP A 350 -20.29 13.11 0.78
N SER A 351 -21.41 12.38 0.79
CA SER A 351 -22.44 12.46 -0.25
C SER A 351 -23.02 13.87 -0.37
N ARG A 352 -23.42 14.49 0.75
CA ARG A 352 -23.93 15.87 0.80
C ARG A 352 -22.88 16.89 0.34
N GLU A 353 -21.62 16.64 0.67
CA GLU A 353 -20.50 17.50 0.30
C GLU A 353 -19.97 17.24 -1.11
N LYS A 354 -20.55 16.30 -1.87
CA LYS A 354 -20.08 15.89 -3.20
C LYS A 354 -18.59 15.49 -3.21
N TYR A 355 -18.16 14.74 -2.20
CA TYR A 355 -16.76 14.36 -1.98
C TYR A 355 -16.17 13.57 -3.16
N ARG A 356 -16.89 12.56 -3.68
CA ARG A 356 -16.51 11.80 -4.89
C ARG A 356 -16.31 12.73 -6.06
N GLU A 357 -17.29 13.56 -6.36
CA GLU A 357 -17.25 14.49 -7.49
C GLU A 357 -16.05 15.45 -7.42
N LYS A 358 -15.75 15.97 -6.21
CA LYS A 358 -14.59 16.83 -5.96
C LYS A 358 -13.27 16.14 -6.30
N TYR A 359 -13.02 14.92 -5.82
CA TYR A 359 -11.75 14.25 -6.12
C TYR A 359 -11.71 13.63 -7.52
N LEU A 360 -12.85 13.29 -8.11
CA LEU A 360 -12.96 12.81 -9.48
C LEU A 360 -12.84 13.94 -10.51
N GLY A 361 -13.02 15.19 -10.09
CA GLY A 361 -13.00 16.36 -10.98
C GLY A 361 -14.22 16.42 -11.91
N ILE A 362 -15.39 16.00 -11.44
CA ILE A 362 -16.63 15.96 -12.22
C ILE A 362 -17.71 16.82 -11.60
N GLU A 363 -18.66 17.30 -12.40
CA GLU A 363 -19.83 18.03 -11.90
C GLU A 363 -21.00 17.10 -11.56
N SER A 364 -21.12 15.99 -12.28
CA SER A 364 -22.17 14.97 -12.13
C SER A 364 -21.70 13.61 -12.68
N PHE A 365 -22.37 12.53 -12.28
CA PHE A 365 -22.10 11.16 -12.75
C PHE A 365 -22.78 10.81 -14.10
N GLY A 366 -23.45 11.78 -14.74
CA GLY A 366 -24.15 11.56 -16.01
C GLY A 366 -25.42 10.71 -15.88
N HIS A 367 -25.96 10.23 -17.02
CA HIS A 367 -27.15 9.40 -17.03
C HIS A 367 -26.87 8.00 -16.48
N THR A 368 -27.58 7.64 -15.42
CA THR A 368 -27.52 6.31 -14.81
C THR A 368 -28.63 5.44 -15.40
N ALA A 369 -28.27 4.41 -16.17
CA ALA A 369 -29.23 3.38 -16.55
C ALA A 369 -29.59 2.52 -15.32
N SER A 370 -30.84 2.06 -15.23
CA SER A 370 -31.30 1.20 -14.13
C SER A 370 -30.62 -0.18 -14.19
N SER A 371 -30.32 -0.75 -13.02
CA SER A 371 -29.87 -2.13 -12.90
C SER A 371 -30.89 -3.09 -13.49
N MET A 372 -30.41 -4.15 -14.15
CA MET A 372 -31.27 -5.23 -14.63
C MET A 372 -31.50 -6.22 -13.48
N ARG A 373 -32.71 -6.79 -13.40
CA ARG A 373 -32.96 -7.91 -12.48
C ARG A 373 -32.53 -9.20 -13.15
N THR A 374 -31.79 -10.04 -12.44
CA THR A 374 -31.59 -11.43 -12.84
C THR A 374 -32.82 -12.23 -12.44
N GLU A 375 -33.40 -12.95 -13.40
CA GLU A 375 -34.35 -14.02 -13.11
C GLU A 375 -33.59 -15.36 -13.10
N ASN A 376 -33.70 -16.08 -11.98
CA ASN A 376 -33.46 -17.52 -11.81
C ASN A 376 -32.26 -18.13 -12.55
N VAL A 377 -31.05 -17.67 -12.23
CA VAL A 377 -29.84 -18.42 -12.61
C VAL A 377 -29.74 -19.67 -11.74
N ALA A 378 -30.12 -20.83 -12.30
CA ALA A 378 -29.99 -22.11 -11.61
C ALA A 378 -28.52 -22.45 -11.36
N GLU A 379 -28.24 -23.07 -10.21
CA GLU A 379 -26.91 -23.57 -9.87
C GLU A 379 -26.54 -24.80 -10.71
N THR A 380 -25.24 -25.00 -10.97
CA THR A 380 -24.73 -26.16 -11.70
C THR A 380 -24.53 -27.36 -10.76
N SER A 381 -24.52 -28.58 -11.30
CA SER A 381 -24.25 -29.78 -10.48
C SER A 381 -22.87 -29.78 -9.83
N LEU A 382 -21.86 -29.22 -10.53
CA LEU A 382 -20.52 -29.02 -9.96
C LEU A 382 -20.54 -27.94 -8.87
N GLY A 383 -21.24 -26.83 -9.11
CA GLY A 383 -21.45 -25.77 -8.14
C GLY A 383 -22.09 -26.29 -6.85
N ASP A 384 -23.13 -27.12 -6.96
CA ASP A 384 -23.79 -27.77 -5.82
C ASP A 384 -22.86 -28.75 -5.08
N ALA A 385 -21.99 -29.46 -5.81
CA ALA A 385 -20.98 -30.33 -5.19
C ALA A 385 -19.96 -29.51 -4.38
N ILE A 386 -19.47 -28.40 -4.94
CA ILE A 386 -18.56 -27.47 -4.26
C ILE A 386 -19.21 -26.91 -2.99
N GLU A 387 -20.47 -26.45 -3.07
CA GLU A 387 -21.18 -25.87 -1.93
C GLU A 387 -21.44 -26.88 -0.78
N LYS A 388 -21.35 -28.20 -1.05
CA LYS A 388 -21.38 -29.22 0.03
C LYS A 388 -20.05 -29.33 0.77
N GLU A 389 -18.94 -28.94 0.15
CA GLU A 389 -17.60 -28.97 0.74
C GLU A 389 -17.20 -27.64 1.38
N VAL A 390 -17.85 -26.53 1.00
CA VAL A 390 -17.59 -25.22 1.60
C VAL A 390 -17.86 -25.27 3.10
N ASN A 391 -16.84 -24.91 3.89
CA ASN A 391 -16.94 -24.78 5.33
C ASN A 391 -17.19 -23.31 5.68
N ASP A 392 -18.46 -22.92 5.71
CA ASP A 392 -18.82 -21.57 6.13
C ASP A 392 -18.55 -21.38 7.63
N GLU A 393 -17.72 -20.39 7.96
CA GLU A 393 -17.54 -19.98 9.35
C GLU A 393 -18.88 -19.49 9.90
N THR A 394 -19.44 -20.25 10.84
CA THR A 394 -20.53 -19.73 11.66
C THR A 394 -19.95 -18.62 12.53
N PHE A 395 -20.44 -17.40 12.36
CA PHE A 395 -20.15 -16.31 13.29
C PHE A 395 -20.67 -16.73 14.67
N LYS A 396 -19.79 -17.29 15.51
CA LYS A 396 -20.11 -17.53 16.91
C LYS A 396 -20.04 -16.17 17.58
N ALA A 397 -21.21 -15.55 17.79
CA ALA A 397 -21.32 -14.45 18.74
C ALA A 397 -20.59 -14.84 20.03
N PRO A 398 -19.86 -13.92 20.71
CA PRO A 398 -19.22 -14.23 21.98
C PRO A 398 -20.29 -14.78 22.92
N ARG A 399 -20.20 -16.09 23.25
CA ARG A 399 -21.08 -16.64 24.27
C ARG A 399 -20.68 -15.96 25.59
N PRO A 400 -21.64 -15.43 26.38
CA PRO A 400 -21.33 -15.06 27.75
C PRO A 400 -20.77 -16.30 28.43
N ILE A 401 -19.57 -16.17 28.98
CA ILE A 401 -18.85 -17.26 29.66
C ILE A 401 -19.75 -17.71 30.81
N THR A 402 -20.40 -18.85 30.64
CA THR A 402 -21.09 -19.53 31.74
C THR A 402 -19.99 -20.22 32.54
N ALA A 403 -19.61 -19.61 33.65
CA ALA A 403 -18.55 -20.10 34.51
C ALA A 403 -18.92 -21.46 35.10
N THR A 404 -18.32 -22.53 34.58
CA THR A 404 -18.17 -23.83 35.27
C THR A 404 -17.01 -24.62 34.64
N SER A 405 -15.77 -24.20 34.91
CA SER A 405 -14.62 -25.11 34.99
C SER A 405 -13.55 -24.50 35.90
N THR A 406 -13.00 -25.31 36.80
CA THR A 406 -11.96 -24.97 37.79
C THR A 406 -10.55 -24.82 37.18
N THR A 407 -10.47 -24.50 35.88
CA THR A 407 -9.21 -24.40 35.12
C THR A 407 -9.11 -23.03 34.47
N ASP A 408 -8.00 -22.32 34.70
CA ASP A 408 -7.68 -21.05 34.03
C ASP A 408 -7.31 -21.33 32.56
N PRO A 409 -8.18 -20.99 31.58
CA PRO A 409 -7.95 -21.33 30.17
C PRO A 409 -6.67 -20.72 29.59
N LYS A 410 -6.24 -19.58 30.13
CA LYS A 410 -4.99 -18.92 29.73
C LYS A 410 -3.79 -19.77 30.15
N MET A 411 -3.80 -20.25 31.40
CA MET A 411 -2.74 -21.10 31.92
C MET A 411 -2.64 -22.44 31.20
N ASP A 412 -3.78 -23.03 30.83
CA ASP A 412 -3.80 -24.28 30.06
C ASP A 412 -3.21 -24.10 28.67
N MET A 413 -3.53 -22.99 28.00
CA MET A 413 -2.93 -22.65 26.70
C MET A 413 -1.43 -22.40 26.80
N LEU A 414 -0.96 -21.72 27.85
CA LEU A 414 0.47 -21.52 28.09
C LEU A 414 1.18 -22.87 28.30
N ARG A 415 0.64 -23.74 29.17
CA ARG A 415 1.22 -25.08 29.41
C ARG A 415 1.20 -25.93 28.13
N ALA A 416 0.10 -25.91 27.39
CA ALA A 416 -0.03 -26.64 26.13
C ALA A 416 0.97 -26.14 25.07
N SER A 417 1.21 -24.83 25.00
CA SER A 417 2.18 -24.24 24.06
C SER A 417 3.61 -24.71 24.35
N ILE A 418 4.01 -24.78 25.63
CA ILE A 418 5.31 -25.30 26.06
C ILE A 418 5.45 -26.78 25.72
N ALA A 419 4.45 -27.59 26.10
CA ALA A 419 4.46 -29.03 25.87
C ALA A 419 4.54 -29.38 24.37
N ARG A 420 3.82 -28.62 23.53
CA ARG A 420 3.79 -28.82 22.07
C ARG A 420 4.91 -28.08 21.32
N GLN A 421 5.81 -27.40 22.03
CA GLN A 421 6.89 -26.59 21.44
C GLN A 421 6.40 -25.53 20.44
N LYS A 422 5.20 -25.00 20.68
CA LYS A 422 4.54 -23.98 19.84
C LYS A 422 4.94 -22.58 20.27
N TYR A 423 4.67 -21.62 19.40
CA TYR A 423 4.83 -20.20 19.69
C TYR A 423 3.53 -19.65 20.26
N ILE A 424 3.62 -18.49 20.91
CA ILE A 424 2.45 -17.73 21.35
C ILE A 424 2.60 -16.28 20.93
N SER A 425 1.53 -15.71 20.38
CA SER A 425 1.36 -14.26 20.30
C SER A 425 0.44 -13.80 21.43
N PHE A 426 0.69 -12.62 21.98
CA PHE A 426 -0.08 -12.06 23.09
C PHE A 426 0.17 -10.57 23.26
N THR A 427 -0.71 -9.89 23.99
CA THR A 427 -0.53 -8.51 24.42
C THR A 427 0.11 -8.48 25.81
N TYR A 428 1.13 -7.65 25.98
CA TYR A 428 1.80 -7.39 27.27
C TYR A 428 2.01 -5.90 27.48
N ASN A 429 1.37 -5.33 28.50
CA ASN A 429 1.32 -3.87 28.73
C ASN A 429 0.90 -3.12 27.46
N ASP A 430 -0.20 -3.55 26.84
CA ASP A 430 -0.78 -2.98 25.61
C ASP A 430 0.13 -3.02 24.37
N LYS A 431 1.25 -3.76 24.45
CA LYS A 431 2.15 -3.96 23.31
C LYS A 431 2.03 -5.41 22.81
N PRO A 432 1.82 -5.62 21.51
CA PRO A 432 1.79 -6.96 20.95
C PRO A 432 3.19 -7.59 20.99
N THR A 433 3.23 -8.89 21.21
CA THR A 433 4.48 -9.64 21.23
C THR A 433 4.26 -11.06 20.74
N VAL A 434 5.31 -11.65 20.20
CA VAL A 434 5.37 -13.08 19.89
C VAL A 434 6.60 -13.67 20.56
N ALA A 435 6.41 -14.82 21.19
CA ALA A 435 7.44 -15.48 21.99
C ALA A 435 7.41 -17.00 21.83
N LYS A 436 8.58 -17.62 22.01
CA LYS A 436 8.67 -19.06 22.25
C LYS A 436 8.67 -19.31 23.76
N PRO A 437 7.58 -19.84 24.33
CA PRO A 437 7.48 -20.07 25.76
C PRO A 437 8.43 -21.20 26.18
N ILE A 438 9.12 -21.01 27.31
CA ILE A 438 10.13 -21.94 27.85
C ILE A 438 9.55 -22.62 29.09
N LYS A 439 9.08 -21.83 30.05
CA LYS A 439 8.46 -22.33 31.29
C LYS A 439 7.46 -21.34 31.86
N VAL A 440 6.49 -21.84 32.62
CA VAL A 440 5.53 -21.02 33.37
C VAL A 440 5.43 -21.51 34.81
N GLU A 441 5.86 -20.69 35.77
CA GLU A 441 5.96 -21.01 37.19
C GLU A 441 5.63 -19.77 38.02
N ASN A 442 4.92 -19.94 39.14
CA ASN A 442 4.63 -18.86 40.09
C ASN A 442 4.00 -17.60 39.45
N GLY A 443 3.13 -17.77 38.45
CA GLY A 443 2.49 -16.65 37.74
C GLY A 443 3.43 -15.89 36.79
N ARG A 444 4.62 -16.41 36.50
CA ARG A 444 5.57 -15.85 35.52
C ARG A 444 5.80 -16.80 34.36
N LEU A 445 5.85 -16.23 33.17
CA LEU A 445 6.18 -16.91 31.93
C LEU A 445 7.60 -16.51 31.52
N SER A 446 8.53 -17.46 31.46
CA SER A 446 9.84 -17.28 30.82
C SER A 446 9.73 -17.70 29.35
N ALA A 447 10.14 -16.83 28.44
CA ALA A 447 10.02 -17.08 27.00
C ALA A 447 11.09 -16.33 26.19
N PHE A 448 11.51 -16.87 25.05
CA PHE A 448 12.30 -16.13 24.07
C PHE A 448 11.41 -15.14 23.32
N CYS A 449 11.61 -13.84 23.52
CA CYS A 449 10.83 -12.77 22.92
C CYS A 449 11.41 -12.36 21.56
N TYR A 450 10.64 -12.51 20.49
CA TYR A 450 11.08 -12.14 19.13
C TYR A 450 11.09 -10.63 18.89
N VAL A 451 10.31 -9.86 19.66
CA VAL A 451 10.35 -8.38 19.59
C VAL A 451 11.64 -7.83 20.20
N LYS A 452 12.08 -8.38 21.33
CA LYS A 452 13.32 -7.94 22.01
C LYS A 452 14.55 -8.76 21.61
N ASN A 453 14.38 -9.85 20.87
CA ASN A 453 15.43 -10.78 20.43
C ASN A 453 16.25 -11.35 21.61
N GLY A 454 15.56 -11.87 22.62
CA GLY A 454 16.20 -12.46 23.80
C GLY A 454 15.20 -13.07 24.77
N GLU A 455 15.70 -13.86 25.72
CA GLU A 455 14.89 -14.43 26.80
C GLU A 455 14.38 -13.34 27.74
N ARG A 456 13.10 -13.43 28.11
CA ARG A 456 12.43 -12.49 29.00
C ARG A 456 11.44 -13.21 29.90
N GLU A 457 11.17 -12.59 31.04
CA GLU A 457 10.05 -12.95 31.90
C GLU A 457 8.87 -12.01 31.69
N PHE A 458 7.68 -12.59 31.71
CA PHE A 458 6.41 -11.90 31.60
C PHE A 458 5.56 -12.23 32.82
N ASP A 459 5.00 -11.20 33.46
CA ASP A 459 3.97 -11.35 34.47
C ASP A 459 2.66 -11.79 33.80
N VAL A 460 2.18 -13.00 34.11
CA VAL A 460 1.02 -13.62 33.45
C VAL A 460 -0.27 -12.81 33.70
N THR A 461 -0.33 -12.02 34.79
CA THR A 461 -1.48 -11.14 35.06
C THR A 461 -1.62 -10.03 34.02
N LYS A 462 -0.51 -9.61 33.41
CA LYS A 462 -0.43 -8.56 32.37
C LYS A 462 -0.45 -9.12 30.95
N VAL A 463 -0.56 -10.44 30.81
CA VAL A 463 -0.67 -11.13 29.53
C VAL A 463 -2.15 -11.33 29.17
N SER A 464 -2.55 -10.84 28.01
CA SER A 464 -3.89 -11.00 27.45
C SER A 464 -3.84 -11.41 25.98
N ASN A 465 -4.98 -11.84 25.43
CA ASN A 465 -5.13 -12.22 24.01
C ASN A 465 -4.10 -13.26 23.54
N VAL A 466 -3.84 -14.27 24.38
CA VAL A 466 -2.89 -15.33 24.03
C VAL A 466 -3.45 -16.15 22.87
N VAL A 467 -2.67 -16.30 21.82
CA VAL A 467 -2.99 -17.13 20.65
C VAL A 467 -1.80 -18.05 20.37
N MET A 468 -2.07 -19.35 20.23
CA MET A 468 -1.06 -20.33 19.86
C MET A 468 -0.72 -20.22 18.37
N LYS A 469 0.57 -20.23 18.03
CA LYS A 469 1.08 -20.07 16.68
C LYS A 469 2.04 -21.21 16.31
N GLU A 470 2.04 -21.57 15.03
CA GLU A 470 2.97 -22.55 14.46
C GLU A 470 4.37 -21.96 14.19
N SER A 471 4.44 -20.65 13.95
CA SER A 471 5.65 -19.91 13.63
C SER A 471 5.60 -18.53 14.31
N PRO A 472 6.75 -17.91 14.66
CA PRO A 472 6.80 -16.55 15.18
C PRO A 472 6.70 -15.49 14.08
N PHE A 473 6.75 -15.90 12.81
CA PHE A 473 6.66 -15.03 11.64
C PHE A 473 5.65 -15.58 10.64
N THR A 474 4.96 -14.68 9.96
CA THR A 474 4.07 -15.01 8.85
C THR A 474 4.84 -15.21 7.56
N LEU A 475 5.84 -14.37 7.34
CA LEU A 475 6.66 -14.38 6.13
C LEU A 475 8.11 -14.29 6.52
N ARG A 476 8.96 -15.09 5.88
CA ARG A 476 10.40 -15.06 6.03
C ARG A 476 11.05 -15.12 4.66
N VAL A 477 11.96 -14.19 4.42
CA VAL A 477 12.81 -14.16 3.21
C VAL A 477 14.26 -14.06 3.66
N ALA A 478 15.11 -14.98 3.18
CA ALA A 478 16.51 -15.09 3.58
C ALA A 478 17.37 -15.69 2.45
N GLY A 479 18.69 -15.48 2.53
CA GLY A 479 19.67 -16.21 1.72
C GLY A 479 20.27 -15.43 0.54
N PRO A 480 21.11 -16.10 -0.28
CA PRO A 480 21.92 -15.45 -1.33
C PRO A 480 21.09 -14.89 -2.50
N THR A 481 19.79 -15.20 -2.57
CA THR A 481 18.84 -14.72 -3.57
C THR A 481 17.93 -13.59 -3.06
N LEU A 482 18.22 -13.02 -1.88
CA LEU A 482 17.46 -11.88 -1.35
C LEU A 482 17.74 -10.63 -2.19
N GLY A 483 17.04 -10.52 -3.32
CA GLY A 483 17.11 -9.37 -4.21
C GLY A 483 16.47 -8.13 -3.56
N ILE A 484 16.98 -6.96 -3.92
CA ILE A 484 16.48 -5.67 -3.43
C ILE A 484 14.97 -5.52 -3.68
N ASP A 485 14.46 -6.04 -4.80
CA ASP A 485 13.04 -5.97 -5.13
C ASP A 485 12.17 -6.81 -4.19
N SER A 486 12.67 -7.97 -3.74
CA SER A 486 11.99 -8.78 -2.72
C SER A 486 11.97 -8.06 -1.38
N ILE A 487 13.09 -7.42 -0.99
CA ILE A 487 13.15 -6.64 0.25
C ILE A 487 12.15 -5.48 0.18
N LYS A 488 12.14 -4.75 -0.95
CA LYS A 488 11.18 -3.68 -1.22
C LYS A 488 9.76 -4.15 -1.03
N SER A 489 9.36 -5.22 -1.70
CA SER A 489 7.99 -5.76 -1.64
C SER A 489 7.56 -6.06 -0.20
N VAL A 490 8.39 -6.75 0.58
CA VAL A 490 8.05 -7.08 1.98
C VAL A 490 8.05 -5.85 2.89
N VAL A 491 9.01 -4.95 2.73
CA VAL A 491 9.05 -3.68 3.47
C VAL A 491 7.80 -2.84 3.18
N ASN A 492 7.39 -2.76 1.92
CA ASN A 492 6.20 -2.02 1.51
C ASN A 492 4.94 -2.61 2.14
N THR A 493 4.83 -3.95 2.16
CA THR A 493 3.77 -4.65 2.89
C THR A 493 3.78 -4.28 4.38
N ALA A 494 4.96 -4.26 5.00
CA ALA A 494 5.08 -3.89 6.42
C ALA A 494 4.72 -2.42 6.69
N ILE A 495 5.06 -1.49 5.80
CA ILE A 495 4.64 -0.09 5.89
C ILE A 495 3.11 0.00 5.74
N GLN A 496 2.55 -0.66 4.74
CA GLN A 496 1.12 -0.60 4.42
C GLN A 496 0.26 -1.10 5.59
N TYR A 497 0.69 -2.18 6.25
CA TYR A 497 -0.05 -2.84 7.32
C TYR A 497 0.56 -2.66 8.72
N GLN A 498 1.47 -1.69 8.87
CA GLN A 498 2.14 -1.34 10.14
C GLN A 498 2.72 -2.56 10.88
N LYS A 499 3.32 -3.48 10.14
CA LYS A 499 3.85 -4.75 10.69
C LYS A 499 5.22 -4.58 11.31
N TYR A 500 5.54 -5.48 12.25
CA TYR A 500 6.86 -5.55 12.85
C TYR A 500 7.77 -6.40 11.96
N LEU A 501 8.94 -5.86 11.63
CA LEU A 501 9.95 -6.55 10.85
C LEU A 501 11.09 -7.00 11.74
N ARG A 502 11.43 -8.29 11.70
CA ARG A 502 12.64 -8.82 12.30
C ARG A 502 13.67 -9.02 11.18
N ILE A 503 14.77 -8.27 11.25
CA ILE A 503 15.82 -8.24 10.24
C ILE A 503 17.16 -8.72 10.79
N THR A 504 17.91 -9.43 9.98
CA THR A 504 19.35 -9.61 10.17
C THR A 504 20.07 -8.54 9.37
N TYR A 505 20.77 -7.64 10.07
CA TYR A 505 21.37 -6.45 9.48
C TYR A 505 22.87 -6.40 9.71
N THR A 506 23.62 -6.22 8.64
CA THR A 506 25.08 -6.14 8.67
C THR A 506 25.52 -4.68 8.69
N ARG A 507 26.09 -4.24 9.81
CA ARG A 507 26.75 -2.93 9.89
C ARG A 507 28.10 -3.05 9.17
N ALA A 508 28.38 -2.15 8.24
CA ALA A 508 29.69 -2.07 7.61
C ALA A 508 30.78 -1.75 8.63
N SER A 509 31.97 -2.32 8.43
CA SER A 509 33.15 -1.88 9.16
C SER A 509 33.46 -0.42 8.82
N TRP A 510 33.94 0.35 9.79
CA TRP A 510 34.43 1.69 9.53
C TRP A 510 35.65 1.97 10.40
N SER A 511 36.58 2.74 9.84
CA SER A 511 37.77 3.21 10.53
C SER A 511 37.63 4.72 10.73
N SER A 512 37.83 5.20 11.95
CA SER A 512 37.97 6.63 12.23
C SER A 512 39.38 6.92 12.69
N MET A 513 39.92 8.04 12.22
CA MET A 513 41.17 8.62 12.70
C MET A 513 40.81 9.86 13.50
N ALA A 514 41.21 9.88 14.76
CA ALA A 514 41.19 11.06 15.59
C ALA A 514 42.62 11.39 16.01
N VAL A 515 42.91 12.66 16.26
CA VAL A 515 44.18 13.06 16.88
C VAL A 515 43.85 13.44 18.31
N ASP A 516 44.53 12.82 19.27
CA ASP A 516 44.45 13.20 20.67
C ASP A 516 44.91 14.65 20.81
N ARG A 517 44.08 15.50 21.41
CA ARG A 517 44.35 16.94 21.49
C ARG A 517 45.41 17.30 22.52
N GLU A 518 45.70 16.43 23.47
CA GLU A 518 46.69 16.64 24.52
C GLU A 518 48.04 16.00 24.17
N THR A 519 48.03 14.80 23.58
CA THR A 519 49.26 14.06 23.26
C THR A 519 49.71 14.20 21.81
N GLY A 520 48.82 14.64 20.90
CA GLY A 520 49.09 14.70 19.46
C GLY A 520 49.14 13.32 18.77
N GLU A 521 48.85 12.25 19.50
CA GLU A 521 48.87 10.88 18.96
C GLU A 521 47.67 10.62 18.04
N LEU A 522 47.92 9.81 17.01
CA LEU A 522 46.89 9.41 16.07
C LEU A 522 46.12 8.19 16.59
N ILE A 523 44.88 8.40 17.03
CA ILE A 523 43.95 7.37 17.47
C ILE A 523 43.26 6.77 16.25
N LEU A 524 43.64 5.54 15.90
CA LEU A 524 42.98 4.76 14.86
C LEU A 524 41.93 3.83 15.49
N ASN A 525 40.65 4.17 15.36
CA ASN A 525 39.55 3.33 15.82
C ASN A 525 39.00 2.53 14.64
N ARG A 526 39.20 1.20 14.67
CA ARG A 526 38.61 0.28 13.69
C ARG A 526 37.43 -0.45 14.32
N ILE A 527 36.25 -0.26 13.74
CA ILE A 527 35.05 -1.02 14.10
C ILE A 527 34.82 -2.03 12.98
N GLU A 528 34.84 -3.31 13.35
CA GLU A 528 34.58 -4.41 12.41
C GLU A 528 33.11 -4.46 11.98
N ALA A 529 32.88 -5.15 10.86
CA ALA A 529 31.54 -5.41 10.40
C ALA A 529 30.85 -6.32 11.41
N GLU A 530 29.62 -5.98 11.80
CA GLU A 530 28.88 -6.69 12.83
C GLU A 530 27.49 -7.01 12.29
N GLU A 531 27.17 -8.30 12.24
CA GLU A 531 25.81 -8.74 11.95
C GLU A 531 24.98 -8.72 13.23
N SER A 532 23.77 -8.19 13.14
CA SER A 532 22.88 -8.08 14.29
C SER A 532 21.43 -8.32 13.90
N THR A 533 20.74 -9.17 14.66
CA THR A 533 19.29 -9.29 14.55
C THR A 533 18.59 -8.18 15.32
N ARG A 534 17.61 -7.56 14.66
CA ARG A 534 16.85 -6.42 15.17
C ARG A 534 15.39 -6.58 14.81
N THR A 535 14.50 -6.21 15.72
CA THR A 535 13.07 -6.06 15.41
C THR A 535 12.75 -4.58 15.34
N ILE A 536 12.14 -4.17 14.25
CA ILE A 536 11.80 -2.78 13.95
C ILE A 536 10.29 -2.65 13.73
N CYS A 537 9.73 -1.52 14.15
CA CYS A 537 8.34 -1.13 13.92
C CYS A 537 8.26 0.33 13.47
N ASP A 538 7.06 0.84 13.16
CA ASP A 538 6.86 2.19 12.63
C ASP A 538 7.72 2.47 11.39
N VAL A 539 7.80 1.46 10.52
CA VAL A 539 8.65 1.47 9.33
C VAL A 539 8.10 2.48 8.33
N GLN A 540 8.99 3.30 7.76
CA GLN A 540 8.67 4.26 6.71
C GLN A 540 9.84 4.36 5.72
N LEU A 541 9.55 4.64 4.45
CA LEU A 541 10.61 4.99 3.50
C LEU A 541 11.29 6.30 3.94
N ALA A 542 12.62 6.32 3.96
CA ALA A 542 13.37 7.45 4.48
C ALA A 542 13.12 8.74 3.70
N ILE A 543 12.93 8.64 2.39
CA ILE A 543 12.60 9.75 1.51
C ILE A 543 11.25 10.43 1.81
N ASN A 544 10.34 9.72 2.48
CA ASN A 544 9.00 10.22 2.82
C ASN A 544 8.92 10.74 4.27
N ALA A 545 9.83 10.29 5.14
CA ALA A 545 9.73 10.48 6.58
C ALA A 545 10.76 11.47 7.16
N LEU A 546 11.79 11.82 6.41
CA LEU A 546 12.89 12.68 6.86
C LEU A 546 12.87 14.04 6.17
N GLU A 547 13.48 15.02 6.82
CA GLU A 547 13.63 16.36 6.25
C GLU A 547 14.51 16.34 5.00
N GLN A 548 14.19 17.23 4.04
CA GLN A 548 14.90 17.32 2.76
C GLN A 548 16.40 17.57 2.92
N GLU A 549 16.81 18.37 3.92
CA GLU A 549 18.23 18.61 4.21
C GLU A 549 18.93 17.32 4.66
N HIS A 550 18.27 16.50 5.47
CA HIS A 550 18.81 15.21 5.90
C HIS A 550 18.92 14.23 4.74
N ILE A 551 17.88 14.14 3.89
CA ILE A 551 17.87 13.30 2.69
C ILE A 551 19.03 13.69 1.76
N ARG A 552 19.24 14.99 1.52
CA ARG A 552 20.33 15.49 0.67
C ARG A 552 21.70 15.23 1.28
N ARG A 553 21.87 15.50 2.58
CA ARG A 553 23.14 15.31 3.29
C ARG A 553 23.65 13.88 3.23
N TYR A 554 22.74 12.90 3.29
CA TYR A 554 23.09 11.47 3.29
C TYR A 554 22.76 10.75 1.98
N ASN A 555 22.33 11.48 0.94
CA ASN A 555 21.92 10.95 -0.36
C ASN A 555 20.96 9.75 -0.26
N LEU A 556 19.90 9.91 0.54
CA LEU A 556 18.94 8.83 0.82
C LEU A 556 18.01 8.58 -0.38
N THR A 557 17.78 7.30 -0.69
CA THR A 557 16.88 6.84 -1.77
C THR A 557 15.71 6.03 -1.19
N SER A 558 14.85 5.49 -2.06
CA SER A 558 13.80 4.53 -1.67
C SER A 558 14.34 3.18 -1.17
N ASP A 559 15.66 2.95 -1.23
CA ASP A 559 16.32 1.75 -0.68
C ASP A 559 16.66 1.89 0.82
N TYR A 560 16.20 2.98 1.44
CA TYR A 560 16.40 3.28 2.84
C TYR A 560 15.05 3.33 3.56
N ILE A 561 15.02 2.74 4.75
CA ILE A 561 13.90 2.87 5.69
C ILE A 561 14.34 3.53 6.97
N THR A 562 13.43 4.27 7.58
CA THR A 562 13.49 4.69 8.98
C THR A 562 12.51 3.84 9.77
N ALA A 563 12.90 3.40 10.97
CA ALA A 563 12.03 2.64 11.85
C ALA A 563 12.47 2.78 13.31
N TYR A 564 11.56 2.49 14.24
CA TYR A 564 11.89 2.35 15.66
C TYR A 564 12.53 0.98 15.92
N CYS A 565 13.73 0.95 16.50
CA CYS A 565 14.48 -0.27 16.77
C CYS A 565 14.20 -0.77 18.19
N ASN A 566 13.34 -1.80 18.33
CA ASN A 566 12.88 -2.34 19.62
C ASN A 566 14.01 -2.88 20.52
N ARG A 567 15.17 -3.24 19.95
CA ARG A 567 16.33 -3.69 20.73
C ARG A 567 17.12 -2.53 21.36
N ARG A 568 17.10 -1.36 20.73
CA ARG A 568 17.88 -0.17 21.15
C ARG A 568 17.01 0.95 21.71
N ASP A 569 15.69 0.80 21.58
CA ASP A 569 14.67 1.75 22.00
C ASP A 569 14.86 3.16 21.39
N GLU A 570 15.31 3.22 20.13
CA GLU A 570 15.58 4.46 19.39
C GLU A 570 15.18 4.37 17.91
N LYS A 571 14.92 5.51 17.26
CA LYS A 571 14.67 5.59 15.80
C LYS A 571 15.99 5.44 15.03
N ARG A 572 15.99 4.65 13.96
CA ARG A 572 17.18 4.37 13.13
C ARG A 572 16.85 4.30 11.66
N THR A 573 17.89 4.45 10.84
CA THR A 573 17.84 4.23 9.39
C THR A 573 18.55 2.93 9.02
N PHE A 574 17.96 2.17 8.10
CA PHE A 574 18.48 0.90 7.58
C PHE A 574 18.49 0.93 6.05
N ARG A 575 19.52 0.35 5.45
CA ARG A 575 19.66 0.17 4.00
C ARG A 575 19.25 -1.22 3.56
N PHE A 576 18.57 -1.35 2.44
CA PHE A 576 18.14 -2.65 1.91
C PHE A 576 19.30 -3.57 1.54
N ASP A 577 20.38 -3.05 0.95
CA ASP A 577 21.57 -3.83 0.57
C ASP A 577 22.34 -4.42 1.77
N ARG A 578 21.96 -4.08 3.00
CA ARG A 578 22.56 -4.57 4.25
C ARG A 578 21.64 -5.50 5.04
N ILE A 579 20.45 -5.78 4.54
CA ILE A 579 19.50 -6.72 5.13
C ILE A 579 19.78 -8.09 4.50
N GLY A 580 20.26 -9.05 5.30
CA GLY A 580 20.53 -10.42 4.84
C GLY A 580 19.36 -11.39 5.05
N GLN A 581 18.45 -11.03 5.96
CA GLN A 581 17.22 -11.77 6.24
C GLN A 581 16.16 -10.80 6.74
N LEU A 582 14.91 -11.05 6.36
CA LEU A 582 13.76 -10.25 6.73
C LEU A 582 12.55 -11.14 7.03
N GLU A 583 11.91 -10.89 8.17
CA GLU A 583 10.75 -11.62 8.67
C GLU A 583 9.64 -10.63 9.07
N ILE A 584 8.39 -10.88 8.67
CA ILE A 584 7.21 -10.22 9.26
C ILE A 584 6.76 -11.04 10.46
N LEU A 585 6.79 -10.45 11.66
CA LEU A 585 6.35 -11.15 12.88
C LEU A 585 4.83 -11.36 12.88
N ASP A 586 4.40 -12.53 13.36
CA ASP A 586 2.99 -12.90 13.52
C ASP A 586 2.52 -12.54 14.94
N LEU A 587 2.16 -11.26 15.12
CA LEU A 587 1.89 -10.61 16.39
C LEU A 587 0.43 -10.68 16.85
#